data_AF-A0A852YW63-F1
#
_entry.id   AF-A0A852YW63-F1
#
_cell.length_a   1.000
_cell.length_b   1.000
_cell.length_c   1.000
_cell.angle_alpha   90.00
_cell.angle_beta   90.00
_cell.angle_gamma   90.00
#
_symmetry.space_group_name_H-M   'P 1'
#
loop_
_entity.id
_entity.type
_entity.pdbx_description
1 polymer ?
#
loop_
_entity_poly.entity_id
_entity_poly.type
_entity_poly.pdbx_seq_one_letter_code
_entity_poly.pdbx_strand_id
1 'polypeptide(L)'
;MGTGREAEGEAVDQFLSGHEPVEHAFCRFHVRWYTLAMVYLAFEMEMLFMYPWTLVVSSIGTKAVVEMFVFLGVLFVGVVYAWREGALRWD
;
A
#
# COMPACT_ATOMS: atom_id res chain seq x y z
N MET A 1 -15.24 24.09 -51.55
CA MET A 1 -14.94 22.65 -51.36
C MET A 1 -14.28 22.52 -49.99
N GLY A 2 -15.11 22.27 -48.97
CA GLY A 2 -14.68 22.28 -47.58
C GLY A 2 -13.80 21.08 -47.28
N THR A 3 -12.63 21.32 -46.71
CA THR A 3 -11.74 20.26 -46.23
C THR A 3 -11.42 20.52 -44.77
N GLY A 4 -11.70 19.51 -43.96
CA GLY A 4 -10.95 19.16 -42.76
C GLY A 4 -11.12 20.09 -41.57
N ARG A 5 -11.91 19.69 -40.59
CA ARG A 5 -11.48 18.74 -39.55
C ARG A 5 -12.72 18.44 -38.71
N GLU A 6 -13.14 17.19 -38.70
CA GLU A 6 -14.12 16.73 -37.73
C GLU A 6 -13.57 17.10 -36.34
N ALA A 7 -14.45 17.64 -35.49
CA ALA A 7 -14.15 17.91 -34.10
C ALA A 7 -13.85 16.56 -33.42
N GLU A 8 -12.60 16.12 -33.52
CA GLU A 8 -12.01 15.13 -32.64
C GLU A 8 -12.26 15.67 -31.24
N GLY A 9 -13.10 14.98 -30.47
CA GLY A 9 -13.52 15.42 -29.13
C GLY A 9 -12.29 15.88 -28.37
N GLU A 10 -12.28 17.16 -28.02
CA GLU A 10 -11.12 17.87 -27.48
C GLU A 10 -10.50 17.02 -26.36
N ALA A 11 -9.32 16.45 -26.64
CA ALA A 11 -8.59 15.68 -25.66
C ALA A 11 -8.33 16.62 -24.48
N VAL A 12 -8.98 16.37 -23.35
CA VAL A 12 -8.88 17.23 -22.19
C VAL A 12 -7.49 17.03 -21.59
N ASP A 13 -6.62 18.02 -21.81
CA ASP A 13 -5.27 18.03 -21.28
C ASP A 13 -5.25 18.19 -19.75
N GLN A 14 -4.12 17.83 -19.14
CA GLN A 14 -3.93 17.95 -17.69
C GLN A 14 -4.07 19.40 -17.24
N PHE A 15 -4.97 19.64 -16.28
CA PHE A 15 -5.17 20.99 -15.74
C PHE A 15 -3.98 21.42 -14.87
N LEU A 16 -3.12 22.26 -15.41
CA LEU A 16 -1.92 22.80 -14.75
C LEU A 16 -2.01 24.30 -14.47
N SER A 17 -3.22 24.81 -14.19
CA SER A 17 -3.45 26.24 -13.93
C SER A 17 -2.93 27.17 -15.04
N GLY A 18 -2.98 26.72 -16.30
CA GLY A 18 -2.54 27.48 -17.47
C GLY A 18 -1.09 27.25 -17.92
N HIS A 19 -0.34 26.36 -17.25
CA HIS A 19 0.98 25.93 -17.71
C HIS A 19 0.91 24.68 -18.59
N GLU A 20 1.87 24.53 -19.50
CA GLU A 20 2.01 23.29 -20.28
C GLU A 20 2.66 22.17 -19.42
N PRO A 21 2.30 20.90 -19.63
CA PRO A 21 2.93 19.78 -18.93
C PRO A 21 4.42 19.66 -19.28
N VAL A 22 5.28 19.97 -18.31
CA VAL A 22 6.74 19.93 -18.49
C VAL A 22 7.31 18.52 -18.27
N GLU A 23 6.66 17.70 -17.44
CA GLU A 23 7.10 16.35 -17.08
C GLU A 23 5.95 15.35 -17.10
N HIS A 24 6.27 14.08 -17.32
CA HIS A 24 5.29 13.00 -17.17
C HIS A 24 4.83 12.84 -15.71
N ALA A 25 3.54 12.57 -15.52
CA ALA A 25 2.92 12.42 -14.20
C ALA A 25 3.59 11.37 -13.29
N PHE A 26 4.24 10.36 -13.88
CA PHE A 26 4.95 9.31 -13.16
C PHE A 26 6.39 9.67 -12.77
N CYS A 27 6.94 10.81 -13.18
CA CYS A 27 8.34 11.16 -12.84
C CYS A 27 8.55 11.46 -11.34
N ARG A 28 7.48 11.67 -10.56
CA ARG A 28 7.56 11.96 -9.12
C ARG A 28 7.35 10.70 -8.28
N PHE A 29 8.43 9.96 -8.03
CA PHE A 29 8.40 8.83 -7.11
C PHE A 29 8.96 9.19 -5.73
N HIS A 30 8.14 9.08 -4.69
CA HIS A 30 8.58 9.15 -3.30
C HIS A 30 8.66 7.74 -2.70
N VAL A 31 9.85 7.32 -2.28
CA VAL A 31 10.10 5.97 -1.73
C VAL A 31 9.24 5.64 -0.50
N ARG A 32 8.76 6.69 0.21
CA ARG A 32 7.94 6.60 1.42
C ARG A 32 6.70 5.72 1.24
N TRP A 33 6.06 5.78 0.08
CA TRP A 33 4.84 5.03 -0.20
C TRP A 33 5.08 3.52 -0.32
N TYR A 34 6.29 3.11 -0.72
CA TYR A 34 6.64 1.70 -0.82
C TYR A 34 6.75 1.04 0.55
N THR A 35 7.37 1.71 1.53
CA THR A 35 7.51 1.14 2.87
C THR A 35 6.15 1.00 3.56
N LEU A 36 5.26 1.99 3.39
CA LEU A 36 3.88 1.88 3.87
C LEU A 36 3.15 0.70 3.21
N ALA A 37 3.28 0.54 1.89
CA ALA A 37 2.66 -0.56 1.16
C ALA A 37 3.21 -1.93 1.58
N MET A 38 4.51 -2.04 1.84
CA MET A 38 5.14 -3.28 2.33
C MET A 38 4.62 -3.68 3.71
N VAL A 39 4.53 -2.73 4.65
CA VAL A 39 3.98 -2.99 5.99
C VAL A 39 2.51 -3.37 5.91
N TYR A 40 1.73 -2.65 5.10
CA TYR A 40 0.31 -2.96 4.88
C TYR A 40 0.13 -4.36 4.26
N LEU A 41 0.90 -4.70 3.23
CA LEU A 41 0.84 -6.02 2.60
C LEU A 41 1.19 -7.14 3.58
N ALA A 42 2.24 -6.95 4.39
CA ALA A 42 2.60 -7.92 5.41
C ALA A 42 1.48 -8.12 6.45
N PHE A 43 0.83 -7.03 6.86
CA PHE A 43 -0.28 -7.07 7.80
C PHE A 43 -1.55 -7.71 7.22
N GLU A 44 -1.87 -7.46 5.94
CA GLU A 44 -2.97 -8.15 5.24
C GLU A 44 -2.73 -9.67 5.18
N MET A 45 -1.48 -10.08 4.93
CA MET A 45 -1.12 -11.50 4.97
C MET A 45 -1.30 -12.10 6.36
N GLU A 46 -0.99 -11.37 7.42
CA GLU A 46 -1.25 -11.79 8.81
C GLU A 46 -2.75 -12.08 9.06
N MET A 47 -3.64 -11.21 8.55
CA MET A 47 -5.08 -11.41 8.67
C MET A 47 -5.57 -12.66 7.96
N LEU A 48 -4.98 -12.97 6.80
CA LEU A 48 -5.31 -14.18 6.07
C LEU A 48 -5.01 -15.44 6.89
N PHE A 49 -3.92 -15.44 7.67
CA PHE A 49 -3.56 -16.56 8.55
C PHE A 49 -4.41 -16.63 9.83
N MET A 50 -4.93 -15.50 10.31
CA MET A 50 -5.89 -15.50 11.42
C MET A 50 -7.17 -16.25 11.08
N TYR A 51 -7.63 -16.21 9.83
CA TYR A 51 -8.89 -16.84 9.43
C TYR A 51 -8.94 -18.35 9.72
N PRO A 52 -8.03 -19.21 9.22
CA PRO A 52 -8.03 -20.63 9.56
C PRO A 52 -7.73 -20.89 11.04
N TRP A 53 -6.93 -20.04 11.70
CA TRP A 53 -6.65 -20.16 13.12
C TRP A 53 -7.93 -20.09 13.98
N THR A 54 -8.87 -19.19 13.66
CA THR A 54 -10.14 -19.08 14.39
C THR A 54 -10.98 -20.37 14.34
N LEU A 55 -10.79 -21.20 13.30
CA LEU A 55 -11.51 -22.46 13.15
C LEU A 55 -10.92 -23.58 14.00
N VAL A 56 -9.62 -23.52 14.32
CA VAL A 56 -8.89 -24.59 15.03
C VAL A 56 -8.58 -24.24 16.49
N VAL A 57 -8.71 -22.98 16.89
CA VAL A 57 -8.38 -22.53 18.26
C VAL A 57 -9.20 -23.27 19.33
N SER A 58 -10.45 -23.64 19.03
CA SER A 58 -11.32 -24.37 19.95
C SER A 58 -10.90 -25.82 20.18
N SER A 59 -10.23 -26.45 19.20
CA SER A 59 -9.77 -27.84 19.30
C SER A 59 -8.36 -27.95 19.86
N ILE A 60 -7.47 -27.00 19.52
CA ILE A 60 -6.07 -26.99 19.99
C ILE A 60 -5.94 -26.31 21.37
N GLY A 61 -6.82 -25.35 21.69
CA GLY A 61 -6.81 -24.63 22.96
C GLY A 61 -5.63 -23.66 23.11
N THR A 62 -5.07 -23.55 24.32
CA THR A 62 -4.10 -22.51 24.69
C THR A 62 -2.83 -22.48 23.83
N LYS A 63 -2.40 -23.62 23.28
CA LYS A 63 -1.21 -23.66 22.40
C LYS A 63 -1.42 -22.83 21.13
N ALA A 64 -2.58 -22.96 20.49
CA ALA A 64 -2.91 -22.17 19.30
C ALA A 64 -2.94 -20.67 19.63
N VAL A 65 -3.41 -20.29 20.83
CA VAL A 65 -3.39 -18.89 21.27
C VAL A 65 -1.96 -18.36 21.37
N VAL A 66 -1.06 -19.10 22.00
CA VAL A 66 0.36 -18.70 22.12
C VAL A 66 1.01 -18.60 20.74
N GLU A 67 0.79 -19.56 19.86
CA GLU A 67 1.31 -19.55 18.48
C GLU A 67 0.83 -18.30 17.70
N MET A 68 -0.44 -17.91 17.85
CA MET A 68 -0.97 -16.69 17.21
C MET A 68 -0.30 -15.42 17.76
N PHE A 69 -0.09 -15.31 19.07
CA PHE A 69 0.60 -14.16 19.64
C PHE A 69 2.08 -14.10 19.24
N VAL A 70 2.74 -15.25 19.08
CA VAL A 70 4.11 -15.30 18.55
C VAL A 70 4.14 -14.82 17.10
N PHE A 71 3.18 -15.27 16.28
CA PHE A 71 3.05 -14.87 14.87
C PHE A 71 2.84 -13.34 14.74
N LEU A 72 1.87 -12.79 15.48
CA LEU A 72 1.64 -11.34 15.58
C LEU A 72 2.87 -10.58 16.10
N GLY A 73 3.61 -11.19 17.04
CA GLY A 73 4.83 -10.63 17.60
C GLY A 73 5.94 -10.46 16.56
N VAL A 74 6.08 -11.38 15.60
CA VAL A 74 7.04 -11.27 14.50
C VAL A 74 6.71 -10.07 13.62
N LEU A 75 5.45 -9.89 13.25
CA LEU A 75 5.01 -8.72 12.48
C LEU A 75 5.25 -7.42 13.26
N PHE A 76 4.93 -7.42 14.55
CA PHE A 76 5.14 -6.27 15.43
C PHE A 76 6.62 -5.83 15.49
N VAL A 77 7.55 -6.79 15.58
CA VAL A 77 8.99 -6.50 15.51
C VAL A 77 9.36 -5.82 14.19
N GLY A 78 8.81 -6.27 13.07
CA GLY A 78 9.01 -5.64 11.75
C GLY A 78 8.51 -4.20 11.70
N VAL A 79 7.35 -3.91 12.29
CA VAL A 79 6.79 -2.56 12.38
C VAL A 79 7.64 -1.66 13.27
N VAL A 80 8.05 -2.15 14.45
CA VAL A 80 8.92 -1.41 15.38
C VAL A 80 10.27 -1.10 14.73
N TYR A 81 10.83 -2.04 13.98
CA TYR A 81 12.05 -1.80 13.18
C TYR A 81 11.80 -0.69 12.15
N ALA A 82 10.80 -0.81 11.27
CA ALA A 82 10.51 0.22 10.28
C ALA A 82 10.29 1.62 10.89
N TRP A 83 9.69 1.70 12.09
CA TRP A 83 9.54 2.94 12.82
C TRP A 83 10.89 3.52 13.30
N ARG A 84 11.78 2.69 13.86
CA ARG A 84 13.12 3.11 14.33
C ARG A 84 13.98 3.65 13.20
N GLU A 85 13.91 3.04 12.03
CA GLU A 85 14.61 3.48 10.81
C GLU A 85 14.04 4.79 10.23
N GLY A 86 12.94 5.32 10.79
CA GLY A 86 12.35 6.59 10.38
C GLY A 86 11.55 6.49 9.08
N ALA A 87 11.22 5.27 8.62
CA ALA A 87 10.44 5.07 7.40
C ALA A 87 9.01 5.64 7.49
N LEU A 88 8.53 5.88 8.72
CA LEU A 88 7.22 6.47 9.01
C LEU A 88 7.27 7.96 9.33
N ARG A 89 8.43 8.63 9.27
CA ARG A 89 8.55 10.06 9.56
C ARG A 89 8.08 10.90 8.37
N TRP A 90 7.37 12.01 8.62
CA TRP A 90 6.65 12.80 7.60
C TRP A 90 7.08 14.25 7.42
N ASP A 91 8.26 14.64 7.93
CA ASP A 91 8.84 15.96 7.68
C ASP A 91 9.21 16.17 6.20
#